data_AF-A0A7X6RS23-F1
#
_entry.id   AF-A0A7X6RS23-F1
#
_cell.length_a   1.000
_cell.length_b   1.000
_cell.length_c   1.000
_cell.angle_alpha   90.00
_cell.angle_beta   90.00
_cell.angle_gamma   90.00
#
_symmetry.space_group_name_H-M   'P 1'
#
loop_
_entity.id
_entity.type
_entity.pdbx_description
1 polymer ?
#
loop_
_entity_poly.entity_id
_entity_poly.type
_entity_poly.pdbx_seq_one_letter_code
_entity_poly.pdbx_strand_id
1 'polypeptide(L)'
;MFRVVISRLTDNGLRVTPEQKDTAMSVQEAVSFIREHLPGVDTAAFDDSAVQGSVNRVNDFRRDVSTADGGHYRVVIAPMI
;
A
#
# COMPACT_ATOMS: atom_id res chain seq x y z
N MET A 1 -6.49 4.06 -13.04
CA MET A 1 -5.69 2.83 -12.88
C MET A 1 -4.50 3.15 -11.99
N PHE A 2 -4.13 2.22 -11.13
CA PHE A 2 -3.12 2.41 -10.09
C PHE A 2 -2.10 1.27 -10.13
N ARG A 3 -0.84 1.58 -9.87
CA ARG A 3 0.14 0.59 -9.43
C ARG A 3 0.06 0.47 -7.92
N VAL A 4 0.10 -0.77 -7.42
CA VAL A 4 0.14 -1.08 -5.99
C VAL A 4 1.42 -1.85 -5.72
N VAL A 5 2.17 -1.43 -4.70
CA VAL A 5 3.43 -2.07 -4.30
C VAL A 5 3.42 -2.29 -2.80
N ILE A 6 3.76 -3.51 -2.38
CA ILE A 6 3.97 -3.87 -0.98
C ILE A 6 5.46 -4.18 -0.83
N SER A 7 6.14 -3.42 0.01
CA SER A 7 7.54 -3.61 0.34
C SER A 7 7.71 -3.95 1.80
N ARG A 8 8.53 -4.94 2.12
CA ARG A 8 8.93 -5.21 3.49
C ARG A 8 9.93 -4.17 3.97
N LEU A 9 9.72 -3.72 5.19
CA LEU A 9 10.59 -2.81 5.92
C LEU A 9 11.41 -3.62 6.92
N THR A 10 12.73 -3.59 6.79
CA THR A 10 13.66 -4.14 7.78
C THR A 10 14.59 -3.05 8.29
N ASP A 11 15.39 -3.36 9.31
CA ASP A 11 16.37 -2.42 9.88
C ASP A 11 15.71 -1.09 10.30
N ASN A 12 14.58 -1.18 11.02
CA ASN A 12 13.75 -0.04 11.43
C ASN A 12 13.31 0.87 10.27
N GLY A 13 13.06 0.29 9.09
CA GLY A 13 12.59 1.02 7.91
C GLY A 13 13.72 1.63 7.07
N LEU A 14 14.99 1.42 7.43
CA LEU A 14 16.14 1.83 6.64
C LEU A 14 16.28 1.00 5.36
N ARG A 15 15.84 -0.26 5.40
CA ARG A 15 15.89 -1.17 4.26
C ARG A 15 14.48 -1.47 3.78
N VAL A 16 14.26 -1.20 2.49
CA VAL A 16 12.98 -1.41 1.79
C VAL A 16 13.20 -2.48 0.73
N THR A 17 12.51 -3.61 0.86
CA THR A 17 12.60 -4.71 -0.10
C THR A 17 11.22 -4.92 -0.74
N PRO A 18 11.05 -4.70 -2.06
CA PRO A 18 9.79 -4.98 -2.73
C PRO A 18 9.46 -6.48 -2.65
N GLU A 19 8.24 -6.81 -2.22
CA GLU A 19 7.78 -8.21 -2.15
C GLU A 19 6.64 -8.49 -3.13
N GLN A 20 5.67 -7.57 -3.23
CA GLN A 20 4.51 -7.74 -4.11
C GLN A 20 4.26 -6.47 -4.92
N LYS A 21 3.75 -6.66 -6.14
CA LYS A 21 3.30 -5.56 -7.00
C LYS A 21 2.13 -6.01 -7.87
N ASP A 22 1.18 -5.11 -8.10
CA ASP A 22 0.09 -5.36 -9.03
C ASP A 22 -0.48 -4.05 -9.59
N THR A 23 -1.42 -4.17 -10.52
CA THR A 23 -2.21 -3.10 -11.09
C THR A 23 -3.66 -3.21 -10.63
N ALA A 24 -4.23 -2.10 -10.19
CA ALA A 24 -5.64 -2.02 -9.78
C ALA A 24 -6.38 -0.98 -10.63
N MET A 25 -7.60 -1.30 -11.04
CA MET A 25 -8.48 -0.37 -11.79
C MET A 25 -9.11 0.67 -10.87
N SER A 26 -9.27 0.35 -9.59
CA SER A 26 -9.83 1.22 -8.55
C SER A 26 -9.02 1.16 -7.24
N VAL A 27 -9.26 2.12 -6.34
CA VAL A 27 -8.70 2.05 -4.97
C VAL A 27 -9.21 0.81 -4.23
N GLN A 28 -10.46 0.42 -4.46
CA GLN A 28 -11.06 -0.73 -3.81
C GLN A 28 -10.41 -2.05 -4.23
N GLU A 29 -10.04 -2.19 -5.50
CA GLU A 29 -9.22 -3.31 -5.98
C GLU A 29 -7.82 -3.29 -5.36
N ALA A 30 -7.20 -2.12 -5.24
CA ALA A 30 -5.91 -1.99 -4.55
C ALA A 30 -5.99 -2.45 -3.08
N VAL A 31 -7.07 -2.08 -2.38
CA VAL A 31 -7.32 -2.53 -0.99
C VAL A 31 -7.55 -4.03 -0.92
N SER A 32 -8.29 -4.61 -1.86
CA SER A 32 -8.46 -6.07 -1.94
C SER A 32 -7.13 -6.79 -2.11
N PHE A 33 -6.27 -6.32 -3.02
CA PHE A 33 -4.92 -6.85 -3.20
C PHE A 33 -4.08 -6.78 -1.91
N ILE A 34 -4.15 -5.67 -1.17
CA ILE A 34 -3.44 -5.52 0.11
C ILE A 34 -3.94 -6.53 1.14
N ARG A 35 -5.26 -6.73 1.25
CA ARG A 35 -5.85 -7.67 2.22
C ARG A 35 -5.52 -9.13 1.92
N GLU A 36 -5.40 -9.48 0.64
CA GLU A 36 -5.00 -10.82 0.21
C GLU A 36 -3.55 -11.13 0.61
N HIS A 37 -2.64 -10.17 0.42
CA HIS A 37 -1.21 -10.37 0.64
C HIS A 37 -0.73 -10.05 2.07
N LEU A 38 -1.47 -9.22 2.80
CA LEU A 38 -1.21 -8.86 4.20
C LEU A 38 -2.48 -9.09 5.04
N PRO A 39 -2.88 -10.36 5.26
CA PRO A 39 -4.07 -10.67 6.02
C PRO A 39 -3.97 -10.13 7.43
N GLY A 40 -5.03 -9.46 7.89
CA GLY A 40 -5.11 -8.90 9.24
C GLY A 40 -4.50 -7.50 9.42
N VAL A 41 -3.95 -6.89 8.36
CA VAL A 41 -3.58 -5.47 8.42
C VAL A 41 -4.82 -4.58 8.46
N ASP A 42 -4.79 -3.55 9.32
CA ASP A 42 -5.78 -2.49 9.32
C ASP A 42 -5.67 -1.64 8.05
N THR A 43 -6.65 -1.79 7.16
CA THR A 43 -6.74 -1.01 5.93
C THR A 43 -7.71 0.17 6.04
N ALA A 44 -8.15 0.57 7.23
CA ALA A 44 -9.08 1.69 7.40
C ALA A 44 -8.53 3.02 6.84
N ALA A 45 -7.21 3.20 6.88
CA ALA A 45 -6.54 4.38 6.34
C ALA A 45 -6.43 4.41 4.79
N PHE A 46 -6.87 3.36 4.10
CA PHE A 46 -6.80 3.24 2.64
C PHE A 46 -8.16 3.54 1.98
N ASP A 47 -8.96 4.43 2.58
CA ASP A 47 -10.21 4.85 1.97
C ASP A 47 -9.97 5.63 0.67
N ASP A 48 -10.95 5.59 -0.24
CA ASP A 48 -10.84 6.20 -1.57
C ASP A 48 -10.52 7.70 -1.48
N SER A 49 -11.13 8.44 -0.54
CA SER A 49 -10.91 9.88 -0.42
C SER A 49 -9.47 10.22 -0.01
N ALA A 50 -8.89 9.44 0.92
CA ALA A 50 -7.51 9.61 1.37
C ALA A 50 -6.52 9.27 0.26
N VAL A 51 -6.75 8.16 -0.45
CA VAL A 51 -5.88 7.72 -1.56
C VAL A 51 -5.93 8.73 -2.71
N GLN A 52 -7.13 9.11 -3.16
CA GLN A 52 -7.32 10.09 -4.24
C GLN A 52 -6.75 11.47 -3.86
N GLY A 53 -6.98 11.90 -2.62
CA GLY A 53 -6.45 13.17 -2.12
C GLY A 53 -4.92 13.21 -2.12
N SER A 54 -4.26 12.12 -1.73
CA SER A 54 -2.80 12.00 -1.76
C SER A 54 -2.26 11.94 -3.19
N VAL A 55 -2.84 11.07 -4.02
CA VAL A 55 -2.43 10.89 -5.42
C VAL A 55 -2.54 12.21 -6.20
N ASN A 56 -3.63 12.95 -6.04
CA ASN A 56 -3.81 14.24 -6.71
C ASN A 56 -2.83 15.32 -6.25
N ARG A 57 -2.27 15.19 -5.04
CA ARG A 57 -1.35 16.19 -4.46
C ARG A 57 0.12 15.89 -4.74
N VAL A 58 0.52 14.62 -4.59
CA VAL A 58 1.95 14.24 -4.61
C VAL A 58 2.26 13.02 -5.50
N ASN A 59 1.31 12.58 -6.32
CA ASN A 59 1.44 11.45 -7.26
C ASN A 59 1.69 10.07 -6.62
N ASP A 60 1.54 9.91 -5.31
CA ASP A 60 1.40 8.61 -4.65
C ASP A 60 0.60 8.73 -3.35
N PHE A 61 0.11 7.59 -2.88
CA PHE A 61 -0.37 7.36 -1.53
C PHE A 61 0.55 6.33 -0.89
N ARG A 62 1.06 6.62 0.31
CA ARG A 62 2.00 5.76 1.02
C ARG A 62 1.56 5.54 2.45
N ARG A 63 1.55 4.28 2.88
CA ARG A 63 1.23 3.93 4.26
C ARG A 63 2.11 2.79 4.75
N ASP A 64 2.70 2.98 5.92
CA ASP A 64 3.39 1.92 6.63
C ASP A 64 2.37 1.18 7.51
N VAL A 65 2.41 -0.14 7.46
CA VAL A 65 1.49 -1.05 8.15
C VAL A 65 2.30 -2.13 8.87
N SER A 66 1.73 -2.64 9.95
CA SER A 66 2.31 -3.77 10.69
C SER A 66 1.30 -4.92 10.73
N THR A 67 1.79 -6.13 10.53
CA THR A 67 1.00 -7.37 10.67
C THR A 67 1.10 -7.89 12.10
N ALA A 68 0.14 -8.74 12.50
CA ALA A 68 0.08 -9.27 13.87
C ALA A 68 1.28 -10.18 14.24
N ASP A 69 1.96 -10.75 13.25
CA ASP A 69 3.18 -11.54 13.40
C ASP A 69 4.46 -10.69 13.47
N GLY A 70 4.34 -9.37 13.52
CA GLY A 70 5.47 -8.44 13.64
C GLY A 70 6.14 -8.07 12.32
N GLY A 71 5.54 -8.41 11.18
CA GLY A 71 5.97 -7.91 9.88
C GLY A 71 5.70 -6.41 9.73
N HIS A 72 6.66 -5.67 9.19
CA HIS A 72 6.51 -4.25 8.87
C HIS A 72 6.57 -4.07 7.36
N TYR A 73 5.59 -3.35 6.81
CA TYR A 73 5.43 -3.19 5.38
C TYR A 73 5.12 -1.74 5.03
N ARG A 74 5.56 -1.33 3.84
CA ARG A 74 5.16 -0.10 3.18
C ARG A 74 4.31 -0.44 1.98
N VAL A 75 3.10 0.08 1.97
CA VAL A 75 2.19 0.02 0.84
C VAL A 75 2.25 1.35 0.10
N VAL A 76 2.41 1.27 -1.23
CA VAL A 76 2.36 2.42 -2.13
C VAL A 76 1.27 2.18 -3.16
N ILE A 77 0.34 3.11 -3.29
CA ILE A 77 -0.65 3.18 -4.37
C ILE A 77 -0.33 4.44 -5.18
N ALA A 78 -0.02 4.30 -6.46
CA ALA A 78 0.29 5.46 -7.30
C ALA A 78 -0.50 5.38 -8.62
N PRO A 79 -0.87 6.52 -9.21
CA PRO A 79 -1.54 6.52 -10.51
C PRO A 79 -0.56 5.98 -11.56
N MET A 80 -1.10 5.29 -12.56
CA MET A 80 -0.36 5.02 -13.79
C MET A 80 -0.66 6.16 -14.75
N ILE A 81 0.39 6.91 -15.12
CA ILE A 81 0.36 8.03 -16.07
C ILE A 81 1.01 7.57 -17.36
#